data_AF-A0AA38ISB7-F1
#
_entry.id   AF-A0AA38ISB7-F1
#
_cell.length_a   1.000
_cell.length_b   1.000
_cell.length_c   1.000
_cell.angle_alpha   90.00
_cell.angle_beta   90.00
_cell.angle_gamma   90.00
#
_symmetry.space_group_name_H-M   'P 1'
#
loop_
_entity.id
_entity.type
_entity.pdbx_description
1 polymer ?
#
loop_
_entity_poly.entity_id
_entity_poly.type
_entity_poly.pdbx_seq_one_letter_code
_entity_poly.pdbx_strand_id
1 'polypeptide(L)'
;MNKLFSLLLLVLVTSQYAQTSVYDVVEDAKIELSNLRALVFGHIQVAQDNFAHYYSDIASYSHNIVSLGELSIDQVYAEVAAELTQIKDLALAAGKDISYCTGGREQMIHRLPDELKGRLETCIAAQTDEAKSVLDSSIYLVDTVMTRVQSLEFQLDRCANEPSCVSVLLTQIEKDTTDLPLQIQLQINKAKEMLDELKVIVKECNDNNVADFTAYVTDLVAQIADCANKILG
;
A
#
# COMPACT_ATOMS: atom_id res chain seq x y z
N MET A 1 59.95 2.27 55.10
CA MET A 1 58.71 1.53 55.45
C MET A 1 57.51 1.82 54.55
N ASN A 2 57.65 2.31 53.31
CA ASN A 2 56.50 2.75 52.47
C ASN A 2 56.33 2.05 51.10
N LYS A 3 57.04 0.96 50.81
CA LYS A 3 56.90 0.26 49.51
C LYS A 3 56.18 -1.09 49.57
N LEU A 4 55.96 -1.65 50.75
CA LEU A 4 55.27 -2.94 50.93
C LEU A 4 53.74 -2.79 51.05
N PHE A 5 53.23 -1.62 51.44
CA PHE A 5 51.78 -1.37 51.54
C PHE A 5 51.09 -1.09 50.20
N SER A 6 51.83 -0.64 49.18
CA SER A 6 51.25 -0.28 47.87
C SER A 6 51.02 -1.49 46.96
N LEU A 7 51.72 -2.61 47.17
CA LEU A 7 51.50 -3.84 46.40
C LEU A 7 50.34 -4.70 46.93
N LEU A 8 50.03 -4.59 48.23
CA LEU A 8 48.93 -5.34 48.84
C LEU A 8 47.55 -4.76 48.49
N LEU A 9 47.46 -3.45 48.22
CA LEU A 9 46.22 -2.79 47.79
C LEU A 9 45.89 -3.05 46.30
N LEU A 10 46.87 -3.38 45.46
CA LEU A 10 46.62 -3.65 44.03
C LEU A 10 46.06 -5.07 43.79
N VAL A 11 46.28 -6.00 44.72
CA VAL A 11 45.75 -7.38 44.64
C VAL A 11 44.33 -7.50 45.20
N LEU A 12 43.89 -6.55 46.03
CA LEU A 12 42.55 -6.54 46.63
C LEU A 12 41.48 -5.83 45.78
N VAL A 13 41.86 -5.04 44.78
CA VAL A 13 40.89 -4.36 43.87
C VAL A 13 40.57 -5.20 42.63
N THR A 14 41.44 -6.14 42.24
CA THR A 14 41.18 -7.04 41.10
C THR A 14 40.35 -8.27 41.46
N SER A 15 40.08 -8.53 42.75
CA SER A 15 39.27 -9.67 43.20
C SER A 15 37.77 -9.36 43.35
N GLN A 16 37.34 -8.10 43.24
CA GLN A 16 35.92 -7.73 43.28
C GLN A 16 35.20 -7.79 41.92
N TYR A 17 35.94 -8.02 40.81
CA TYR A 17 35.38 -8.13 39.46
C TYR A 17 35.16 -9.57 38.98
N ALA A 18 35.40 -10.59 39.82
CA ALA A 18 35.35 -12.00 39.41
C ALA A 18 34.11 -12.76 39.95
N GLN A 19 33.11 -12.05 40.46
CA GLN A 19 31.83 -12.64 40.88
C GLN A 19 30.67 -11.73 40.47
N THR A 20 30.57 -11.35 39.19
CA THR A 20 29.24 -11.39 38.58
C THR A 20 28.84 -12.86 38.64
N SER A 21 27.89 -13.17 39.52
CA SER A 21 27.39 -14.52 39.65
C SER A 21 26.81 -14.92 38.30
N VAL A 22 26.98 -16.18 37.90
CA VAL A 22 26.31 -16.75 36.70
C VAL A 22 24.81 -16.44 36.70
N TYR A 23 24.22 -16.35 37.89
CA TYR A 23 22.84 -15.95 38.11
C TYR A 23 22.54 -14.54 37.58
N ASP A 24 23.48 -13.60 37.74
CA ASP A 24 23.33 -12.21 37.31
C ASP A 24 23.26 -12.13 35.78
N VAL A 25 24.13 -12.87 35.08
CA VAL A 25 24.17 -12.88 33.59
C VAL A 25 22.91 -13.51 32.98
N VAL A 26 22.36 -14.55 33.61
CA VAL A 26 21.10 -15.17 33.16
C VAL A 26 19.92 -14.23 33.37
N GLU A 27 19.87 -13.53 34.51
CA GLU A 27 18.80 -12.59 34.81
C GLU A 27 18.86 -11.35 33.88
N ASP A 28 20.05 -10.81 33.64
CA ASP A 28 20.26 -9.71 32.69
C ASP A 28 19.77 -10.10 31.29
N ALA A 29 20.11 -11.30 30.81
CA ALA A 29 19.64 -11.80 29.51
C ALA A 29 18.12 -11.95 29.43
N LYS A 30 17.45 -12.35 30.53
CA LYS A 30 15.98 -12.41 30.59
C LYS A 30 15.35 -11.02 30.54
N ILE A 31 15.93 -10.06 31.26
CA ILE A 31 15.48 -8.67 31.26
C ILE A 31 15.62 -8.08 29.85
N GLU A 32 16.78 -8.21 29.23
CA GLU A 32 17.02 -7.71 27.87
C GLU A 32 16.11 -8.38 26.84
N LEU A 33 15.86 -9.69 26.96
CA LEU A 33 14.94 -10.38 26.08
C LEU A 33 13.47 -9.93 26.26
N SER A 34 13.06 -9.67 27.50
CA SER A 34 11.73 -9.08 27.80
C SER A 34 11.60 -7.68 27.20
N ASN A 35 12.65 -6.85 27.31
CA ASN A 35 12.71 -5.53 26.69
C ASN A 35 12.63 -5.62 25.16
N LEU A 36 13.40 -6.52 24.56
CA LEU A 36 13.37 -6.79 23.12
C LEU A 36 11.96 -7.20 22.67
N ARG A 37 11.32 -8.11 23.40
CA ARG A 37 9.94 -8.54 23.11
C ARG A 37 8.96 -7.38 23.13
N ALA A 38 8.99 -6.56 24.18
CA ALA A 38 8.12 -5.40 24.29
C ALA A 38 8.36 -4.39 23.16
N LEU A 39 9.64 -4.15 22.83
CA LEU A 39 10.04 -3.26 21.73
C LEU A 39 9.52 -3.76 20.39
N VAL A 40 9.81 -5.02 20.03
CA VAL A 40 9.37 -5.62 18.76
C VAL A 40 7.85 -5.64 18.67
N PHE A 41 7.15 -5.99 19.76
CA PHE A 41 5.70 -5.96 19.80
C PHE A 41 5.14 -4.55 19.53
N GLY A 42 5.70 -3.51 20.16
CA GLY A 42 5.32 -2.12 19.91
C GLY A 42 5.53 -1.71 18.45
N HIS A 43 6.65 -2.10 17.84
CA HIS A 43 6.91 -1.85 16.42
C HIS A 43 5.94 -2.59 15.48
N ILE A 44 5.56 -3.83 15.82
CA ILE A 44 4.54 -4.58 15.07
C ILE A 44 3.19 -3.86 15.13
N GLN A 45 2.77 -3.38 16.31
CA GLN A 45 1.52 -2.63 16.44
C GLN A 45 1.51 -1.36 15.58
N VAL A 46 2.59 -0.58 15.63
CA VAL A 46 2.75 0.61 14.78
C VAL A 46 2.73 0.25 13.29
N ALA A 47 3.34 -0.88 12.90
CA ALA A 47 3.30 -1.36 11.53
C ALA A 47 1.86 -1.72 11.09
N GLN A 48 1.11 -2.44 11.92
CA GLN A 48 -0.28 -2.80 11.66
C GLN A 48 -1.17 -1.56 11.52
N ASP A 49 -0.98 -0.55 12.38
CA ASP A 49 -1.68 0.73 12.29
C ASP A 49 -1.35 1.46 10.98
N ASN A 50 -0.07 1.47 10.57
CA ASN A 50 0.36 2.05 9.30
C ASN A 50 -0.28 1.31 8.10
N PHE A 51 -0.29 -0.02 8.12
CA PHE A 51 -0.91 -0.81 7.05
C PHE A 51 -2.42 -0.56 6.96
N ALA A 52 -3.12 -0.49 8.09
CA ALA A 52 -4.54 -0.12 8.11
C ALA A 52 -4.78 1.30 7.57
N HIS A 53 -3.92 2.25 7.93
CA HIS A 53 -3.98 3.61 7.39
C HIS A 53 -3.75 3.63 5.88
N TYR A 54 -2.74 2.90 5.39
CA TYR A 54 -2.45 2.82 3.96
C TYR A 54 -3.59 2.17 3.16
N TYR A 55 -4.24 1.14 3.71
CA TYR A 55 -5.42 0.55 3.08
C TYR A 55 -6.57 1.57 2.95
N SER A 56 -6.84 2.31 4.03
CA SER A 56 -7.88 3.34 4.02
C SER A 56 -7.58 4.46 3.01
N ASP A 57 -6.31 4.86 2.91
CA ASP A 57 -5.84 5.87 1.97
C ASP A 57 -6.02 5.43 0.51
N ILE A 58 -5.59 4.22 0.14
CA ILE A 58 -5.77 3.73 -1.24
C ILE A 58 -7.24 3.45 -1.58
N ALA A 59 -8.04 2.95 -0.63
CA ALA A 59 -9.47 2.75 -0.85
C ALA A 59 -10.20 4.09 -1.09
N SER A 60 -9.88 5.11 -0.28
CA SER A 60 -10.44 6.46 -0.43
C SER A 60 -9.99 7.11 -1.74
N TYR A 61 -8.70 6.98 -2.08
CA TYR A 61 -8.16 7.45 -3.35
C TYR A 61 -8.88 6.80 -4.54
N SER A 62 -9.01 5.47 -4.53
CA SER A 62 -9.68 4.69 -5.57
C SER A 62 -11.14 5.11 -5.75
N HIS A 63 -11.88 5.28 -4.66
CA HIS A 63 -13.25 5.78 -4.70
C HIS A 63 -13.35 7.17 -5.35
N ASN A 64 -12.49 8.11 -4.94
CA ASN A 64 -12.47 9.45 -5.51
C ASN A 64 -12.15 9.43 -7.02
N ILE A 65 -11.22 8.58 -7.45
CA ILE A 65 -10.85 8.45 -8.86
C ILE A 65 -12.00 7.84 -9.68
N VAL A 66 -12.73 6.83 -9.17
CA VAL A 66 -13.95 6.33 -9.81
C VAL A 66 -14.95 7.46 -10.01
N SER A 67 -15.30 8.20 -8.94
CA SER A 67 -16.29 9.27 -9.02
C SER A 67 -15.89 10.40 -9.97
N LEU A 68 -14.60 10.74 -10.05
CA LEU A 68 -14.09 11.70 -11.02
C LEU A 68 -14.22 11.21 -12.46
N GLY A 69 -13.94 9.92 -12.70
CA GLY A 69 -14.11 9.30 -14.01
C GLY A 69 -15.56 9.23 -14.46
N GLU A 70 -16.46 8.82 -13.57
CA GLU A 70 -17.91 8.80 -13.84
C GLU A 70 -18.44 10.19 -14.19
N LEU A 71 -18.04 11.20 -13.42
CA LEU A 71 -18.41 12.59 -13.69
C LEU A 71 -17.88 13.07 -15.04
N SER A 72 -16.65 12.69 -15.39
CA SER A 72 -16.04 13.06 -16.67
C SER A 72 -16.78 12.40 -17.84
N ILE A 73 -17.16 11.13 -17.72
CA ILE A 73 -17.98 10.41 -18.70
C ILE A 73 -19.35 11.10 -18.85
N ASP A 74 -20.00 11.45 -17.74
CA ASP A 74 -21.31 12.12 -17.77
C ASP A 74 -21.26 13.50 -18.43
N GLN A 75 -20.19 14.27 -18.17
CA GLN A 75 -19.97 15.57 -18.80
C GLN A 75 -19.81 15.44 -20.32
N VAL A 76 -18.91 14.56 -20.76
CA VAL A 76 -18.67 14.32 -22.20
C VAL A 76 -19.94 13.79 -22.88
N TYR A 77 -20.68 12.89 -22.21
CA TYR A 77 -21.96 12.40 -22.73
C TYR A 77 -22.99 13.52 -22.89
N ALA A 78 -23.12 14.42 -21.92
CA ALA A 78 -24.05 15.55 -21.98
C ALA A 78 -23.71 16.50 -23.14
N GLU A 79 -22.42 16.77 -23.38
CA GLU A 79 -21.94 17.58 -24.51
C GLU A 79 -22.30 16.93 -25.84
N VAL A 80 -21.99 15.64 -25.99
CA VAL A 80 -22.31 14.85 -27.18
C VAL A 80 -23.82 14.77 -27.44
N ALA A 81 -24.63 14.58 -26.39
CA ALA A 81 -26.08 14.54 -26.51
C ALA A 81 -26.65 15.90 -26.97
N ALA A 82 -26.07 17.00 -26.50
CA ALA A 82 -26.45 18.35 -26.93
C ALA A 82 -26.08 18.58 -28.41
N GLU A 83 -24.88 18.17 -28.84
CA GLU A 83 -24.45 18.27 -30.24
C GLU A 83 -25.34 17.44 -31.17
N LEU A 84 -25.67 16.21 -30.78
CA LEU A 84 -26.59 15.36 -31.53
C LEU A 84 -27.98 15.98 -31.66
N THR A 85 -28.47 16.61 -30.59
CA THR A 85 -29.75 17.34 -30.61
C THR A 85 -29.70 18.49 -31.61
N GLN A 86 -28.61 19.28 -31.62
CA GLN A 86 -28.43 20.38 -32.57
C GLN A 86 -28.41 19.89 -34.03
N ILE A 87 -27.73 18.78 -34.33
CA ILE A 87 -27.71 18.20 -35.67
C ILE A 87 -29.13 17.79 -36.11
N LYS A 88 -29.90 17.18 -35.21
CA LYS A 88 -31.29 16.77 -35.47
C LYS A 88 -32.22 17.97 -35.68
N ASP A 89 -32.06 19.02 -34.88
CA ASP A 89 -32.83 20.26 -35.01
C ASP A 89 -32.55 20.98 -36.32
N LEU A 90 -31.27 21.04 -36.75
CA LEU A 90 -30.88 21.61 -38.04
C LEU A 90 -31.51 20.84 -39.21
N ALA A 91 -31.51 19.51 -39.16
CA ALA A 91 -32.15 18.68 -40.18
C ALA A 91 -33.66 18.87 -40.22
N LEU A 92 -34.31 18.92 -39.06
CA LEU A 92 -35.74 19.18 -38.94
C LEU A 92 -36.11 20.55 -39.50
N ALA A 93 -35.34 21.59 -39.18
CA ALA A 93 -35.55 22.95 -39.70
C ALA A 93 -35.39 23.01 -41.23
N ALA A 94 -34.52 22.19 -41.80
CA ALA A 94 -34.34 22.04 -43.25
C ALA A 94 -35.40 21.11 -43.91
N GLY A 95 -36.30 20.51 -43.14
CA GLY A 95 -37.29 19.55 -43.64
C GLY A 95 -36.64 18.27 -44.17
N LYS A 96 -35.50 17.87 -43.63
CA LYS A 96 -34.75 16.67 -44.03
C LYS A 96 -34.80 15.61 -42.94
N ASP A 97 -34.90 14.36 -43.36
CA ASP A 97 -34.80 13.20 -42.45
C ASP A 97 -33.35 12.69 -42.44
N ILE A 98 -32.76 12.63 -41.23
CA ILE A 98 -31.41 12.10 -40.98
C ILE A 98 -31.44 10.82 -40.13
N SER A 99 -32.60 10.17 -39.96
CA SER A 99 -32.75 8.96 -39.15
C SER A 99 -31.78 7.84 -39.54
N TYR A 100 -31.47 7.71 -40.84
CA TYR A 100 -30.45 6.79 -41.34
C TYR A 100 -29.03 7.11 -40.82
N CYS A 101 -28.71 8.38 -40.60
CA CYS A 101 -27.41 8.81 -40.06
C CYS A 101 -27.31 8.54 -38.55
N THR A 102 -28.38 8.81 -37.79
CA THR A 102 -28.37 8.69 -36.33
C THR A 102 -28.61 7.27 -35.83
N GLY A 103 -29.47 6.49 -36.50
CA GLY A 103 -29.97 5.16 -36.08
C GLY A 103 -29.14 4.39 -35.04
N GLY A 104 -28.31 3.44 -35.50
CA GLY A 104 -27.52 2.59 -34.59
C GLY A 104 -26.46 3.35 -33.79
N ARG A 105 -25.97 4.49 -34.29
CA ARG A 105 -24.90 5.28 -33.65
C ARG A 105 -25.39 6.01 -32.41
N GLU A 106 -26.58 6.60 -32.46
CA GLU A 106 -27.24 7.25 -31.32
C GLU A 106 -27.50 6.24 -30.21
N GLN A 107 -27.96 5.03 -30.55
CA GLN A 107 -28.11 3.96 -29.56
C GLN A 107 -26.78 3.56 -28.91
N MET A 108 -25.68 3.51 -29.68
CA MET A 108 -24.35 3.24 -29.13
C MET A 108 -23.91 4.36 -28.17
N ILE A 109 -24.04 5.63 -28.59
CA ILE A 109 -23.73 6.81 -27.74
C ILE A 109 -24.47 6.73 -26.40
N HIS A 110 -25.73 6.29 -26.38
CA HIS A 110 -26.52 6.17 -25.16
C HIS A 110 -26.13 5.01 -24.24
N ARG A 111 -25.48 3.96 -24.76
CA ARG A 111 -25.10 2.77 -23.98
C ARG A 111 -23.68 2.83 -23.44
N LEU A 112 -22.78 3.48 -24.16
CA LEU A 112 -21.36 3.56 -23.82
C LEU A 112 -21.06 4.13 -22.43
N PRO A 113 -21.77 5.15 -21.91
CA PRO A 113 -21.48 5.67 -20.57
C PRO A 113 -21.49 4.57 -19.51
N ASP A 114 -22.53 3.74 -19.47
CA ASP A 114 -22.68 2.67 -18.48
C ASP A 114 -21.62 1.57 -18.67
N GLU A 115 -21.32 1.20 -19.91
CA GLU A 115 -20.30 0.20 -20.23
C GLU A 115 -18.89 0.64 -19.78
N LEU A 116 -18.54 1.91 -20.04
CA LEU A 116 -17.22 2.44 -19.71
C LEU A 116 -17.09 2.74 -18.21
N LYS A 117 -18.17 3.16 -17.53
CA LYS A 117 -18.20 3.26 -16.07
C LYS A 117 -17.98 1.89 -15.42
N GLY A 118 -18.65 0.84 -15.89
CA GLY A 118 -18.43 -0.52 -15.37
C GLY A 118 -17.00 -1.04 -15.59
N ARG A 119 -16.39 -0.72 -16.74
CA ARG A 119 -14.97 -1.03 -17.01
C ARG A 119 -14.02 -0.27 -16.08
N LEU A 120 -14.29 1.02 -15.85
CA LEU A 120 -13.54 1.87 -14.93
C LEU A 120 -13.57 1.31 -13.51
N GLU A 121 -14.77 1.04 -12.98
CA GLU A 121 -14.98 0.47 -11.64
C GLU A 121 -14.23 -0.85 -11.48
N THR A 122 -14.33 -1.75 -12.47
CA THR A 122 -13.65 -3.05 -12.44
C THR A 122 -12.13 -2.91 -12.41
N CYS A 123 -11.59 -2.01 -13.23
CA CYS A 123 -10.14 -1.77 -13.29
C CYS A 123 -9.61 -1.27 -11.93
N ILE A 124 -10.29 -0.29 -11.34
CA ILE A 124 -9.88 0.33 -10.08
C ILE A 124 -10.10 -0.62 -8.89
N ALA A 125 -11.19 -1.37 -8.87
CA ALA A 125 -11.45 -2.39 -7.85
C ALA A 125 -10.33 -3.45 -7.83
N ALA A 126 -9.89 -3.94 -9.00
CA ALA A 126 -8.80 -4.89 -9.09
C ALA A 126 -7.48 -4.36 -8.49
N GLN A 127 -7.16 -3.08 -8.67
CA GLN A 127 -5.98 -2.47 -8.05
C GLN A 127 -6.13 -2.29 -6.54
N THR A 128 -7.35 -2.04 -6.06
CA THR A 128 -7.64 -1.97 -4.62
C THR A 128 -7.51 -3.33 -3.94
N ASP A 129 -7.92 -4.41 -4.62
CA ASP A 129 -7.75 -5.78 -4.14
C ASP A 129 -6.26 -6.20 -4.14
N GLU A 130 -5.49 -5.79 -5.15
CA GLU A 130 -4.04 -6.00 -5.18
C GLU A 130 -3.36 -5.27 -4.02
N ALA A 131 -3.77 -4.03 -3.73
CA ALA A 131 -3.28 -3.27 -2.59
C ALA A 131 -3.53 -4.00 -1.26
N LYS A 132 -4.71 -4.61 -1.09
CA LYS A 132 -5.03 -5.44 0.06
C LYS A 132 -4.08 -6.64 0.16
N SER A 133 -3.83 -7.33 -0.96
CA SER A 133 -2.92 -8.49 -1.02
C SER A 133 -1.48 -8.12 -0.61
N VAL A 134 -0.98 -6.98 -1.08
CA VAL A 134 0.33 -6.43 -0.70
C VAL A 134 0.40 -6.21 0.80
N LEU A 135 -0.61 -5.55 1.38
CA LEU A 135 -0.66 -5.25 2.81
C LEU A 135 -0.79 -6.51 3.68
N ASP A 136 -1.64 -7.46 3.30
CA ASP A 136 -1.80 -8.72 4.02
C ASP A 136 -0.47 -9.51 4.02
N SER A 137 0.27 -9.48 2.90
CA SER A 137 1.61 -10.06 2.81
C SER A 137 2.63 -9.35 3.70
N SER A 138 2.61 -8.02 3.75
CA SER A 138 3.50 -7.22 4.60
C SER A 138 3.21 -7.42 6.09
N ILE A 139 1.95 -7.53 6.49
CA ILE A 139 1.54 -7.86 7.87
C ILE A 139 2.15 -9.21 8.26
N TYR A 140 1.99 -10.24 7.42
CA TYR A 140 2.55 -11.56 7.69
C TYR A 140 4.07 -11.49 7.89
N LEU A 141 4.80 -10.80 7.01
CA LEU A 141 6.25 -10.66 7.14
C LEU A 141 6.66 -9.95 8.43
N VAL A 142 5.95 -8.90 8.83
CA VAL A 142 6.19 -8.19 10.10
C VAL A 142 5.91 -9.08 11.30
N ASP A 143 4.81 -9.83 11.30
CA ASP A 143 4.45 -10.73 12.40
C ASP A 143 5.48 -11.87 12.57
N THR A 144 6.08 -12.35 11.47
CA THR A 144 7.12 -13.39 11.54
C THR A 144 8.38 -12.94 12.29
N VAL A 145 8.62 -11.64 12.41
CA VAL A 145 9.72 -11.08 13.23
C VAL A 145 9.59 -11.51 14.70
N MET A 146 8.37 -11.68 15.22
CA MET A 146 8.15 -12.17 16.58
C MET A 146 8.64 -13.61 16.78
N THR A 147 8.69 -14.42 15.72
CA THR A 147 9.24 -15.79 15.77
C THR A 147 10.73 -15.78 16.13
N ARG A 148 11.47 -14.72 15.74
CA ARG A 148 12.87 -14.54 16.12
C ARG A 148 13.02 -14.34 17.64
N VAL A 149 12.17 -13.50 18.23
CA VAL A 149 12.14 -13.27 19.68
C VAL A 149 11.80 -14.56 20.43
N GLN A 150 10.78 -15.29 19.99
CA GLN A 150 10.40 -16.59 20.57
C GLN A 150 11.53 -17.63 20.47
N SER A 151 12.30 -17.60 19.38
CA SER A 151 13.47 -18.46 19.22
C SER A 151 14.58 -18.12 20.22
N LEU A 152 14.80 -16.84 20.53
CA LEU A 152 15.74 -16.41 21.56
C LEU A 152 15.27 -16.82 22.96
N GLU A 153 13.96 -16.73 23.26
CA GLU A 153 13.38 -17.20 24.52
C GLU A 153 13.65 -18.69 24.74
N PHE A 154 13.34 -19.51 23.73
CA PHE A 154 13.61 -20.95 23.79
C PHE A 154 15.10 -21.28 23.94
N GLN A 155 15.98 -20.54 23.27
CA GLN A 155 17.42 -20.76 23.39
C GLN A 155 17.96 -20.35 24.77
N LEU A 156 17.46 -19.25 25.34
CA LEU A 156 17.86 -18.77 26.65
C LEU A 156 17.47 -19.77 27.75
N ASP A 157 16.26 -20.31 27.68
CA ASP A 157 15.79 -21.36 28.60
C ASP A 157 16.68 -22.60 28.56
N ARG A 158 17.16 -22.98 27.37
CA ARG A 158 18.06 -24.13 27.21
C ARG A 158 19.47 -23.87 27.72
N CYS A 159 19.91 -22.62 27.74
CA CYS A 159 21.26 -22.22 28.12
C CYS A 159 21.40 -21.77 29.58
N ALA A 160 20.35 -21.85 30.38
CA ALA A 160 20.30 -21.31 31.75
C ALA A 160 21.41 -21.78 32.71
N ASN A 161 22.06 -22.92 32.46
CA ASN A 161 23.15 -23.45 33.29
C ASN A 161 24.56 -23.25 32.69
N GLU A 162 24.66 -22.64 31.51
CA GLU A 162 25.90 -22.48 30.75
C GLU A 162 26.18 -20.98 30.48
N PRO A 163 26.96 -20.30 31.35
CA PRO A 163 27.16 -18.85 31.29
C PRO A 163 27.76 -18.39 29.94
N SER A 164 28.65 -19.20 29.37
CA SER A 164 29.23 -18.92 28.05
C SER A 164 28.20 -19.00 26.93
N CYS A 165 27.19 -19.88 27.02
CA CYS A 165 26.07 -19.87 26.07
C CYS A 165 25.21 -18.61 26.25
N VAL A 166 24.87 -18.25 27.49
CA VAL A 166 24.04 -17.07 27.80
C VAL A 166 24.68 -15.79 27.30
N SER A 167 26.00 -15.64 27.47
CA SER A 167 26.74 -14.46 26.96
C SER A 167 26.63 -14.29 25.45
N VAL A 168 26.63 -15.39 24.67
CA VAL A 168 26.44 -15.32 23.22
C VAL A 168 25.02 -14.90 22.87
N LEU A 169 24.03 -15.40 23.61
CA LEU A 169 22.63 -15.01 23.43
C LEU A 169 22.39 -13.54 23.79
N LEU A 170 23.03 -13.02 24.84
CA LEU A 170 22.94 -11.61 25.23
C LEU A 170 23.41 -10.69 24.10
N THR A 171 24.59 -10.97 23.51
CA THR A 171 25.07 -10.21 22.34
C THR A 171 24.10 -10.29 21.15
N GLN A 172 23.45 -11.44 20.95
CA GLN A 172 22.44 -11.58 19.90
C GLN A 172 21.16 -10.78 20.21
N ILE A 173 20.71 -10.74 21.47
CA ILE A 173 19.57 -9.94 21.92
C ILE A 173 19.87 -8.45 21.70
N GLU A 174 21.04 -7.97 22.13
CA GLU A 174 21.48 -6.58 21.95
C GLU A 174 21.49 -6.17 20.47
N LYS A 175 21.97 -7.07 19.60
CA LYS A 175 21.93 -6.87 18.15
C LYS A 175 20.48 -6.80 17.62
N ASP A 176 19.63 -7.75 18.04
CA ASP A 176 18.25 -7.84 17.58
C ASP A 176 17.38 -6.65 18.07
N THR A 177 17.78 -5.97 19.17
CA THR A 177 17.18 -4.69 19.62
C THR A 177 17.28 -3.59 18.58
N THR A 178 18.28 -3.64 17.68
CA THR A 178 18.41 -2.70 16.56
C THR A 178 17.91 -3.29 15.26
N ASP A 179 18.27 -4.54 14.97
CA ASP A 179 18.02 -5.14 13.66
C ASP A 179 16.54 -5.44 13.40
N LEU A 180 15.78 -5.90 14.42
CA LEU A 180 14.38 -6.29 14.23
C LEU A 180 13.46 -5.07 13.99
N PRO A 181 13.54 -3.96 14.74
CA PRO A 181 12.81 -2.74 14.41
C PRO A 181 13.12 -2.22 13.00
N LEU A 182 14.38 -2.28 12.57
CA LEU A 182 14.79 -1.87 11.24
C LEU A 182 14.15 -2.75 10.15
N GLN A 183 14.10 -4.07 10.35
CA GLN A 183 13.43 -4.98 9.43
C GLN A 183 11.94 -4.68 9.29
N ILE A 184 11.25 -4.40 10.40
CA ILE A 184 9.84 -3.98 10.40
C ILE A 184 9.68 -2.69 9.59
N GLN A 185 10.51 -1.68 9.85
CA GLN A 185 10.46 -0.40 9.15
C GLN A 185 10.69 -0.56 7.64
N LEU A 186 11.60 -1.44 7.23
CA LEU A 186 11.85 -1.74 5.82
C LEU A 186 10.60 -2.34 5.15
N GLN A 187 9.86 -3.22 5.84
CA GLN A 187 8.60 -3.75 5.30
C GLN A 187 7.51 -2.68 5.17
N ILE A 188 7.40 -1.76 6.14
CA ILE A 188 6.47 -0.62 6.08
C ILE A 188 6.79 0.24 4.84
N ASN A 189 8.06 0.61 4.66
CA ASN A 189 8.48 1.45 3.54
C ASN A 189 8.24 0.77 2.19
N LYS A 190 8.59 -0.51 2.07
CA LYS A 190 8.35 -1.28 0.85
C LYS A 190 6.86 -1.37 0.51
N ALA A 191 6.00 -1.63 1.50
CA ALA A 191 4.56 -1.67 1.28
C ALA A 191 4.06 -0.30 0.79
N LYS A 192 4.50 0.79 1.41
CA LYS A 192 4.16 2.15 0.99
C LYS A 192 4.54 2.42 -0.47
N GLU A 193 5.77 2.07 -0.87
CA GLU A 193 6.25 2.25 -2.25
C GLU A 193 5.37 1.50 -3.25
N MET A 194 5.05 0.24 -2.98
CA MET A 194 4.16 -0.57 -3.83
C MET A 194 2.74 0.02 -3.94
N LEU A 195 2.22 0.60 -2.85
CA LEU A 195 0.91 1.25 -2.86
C LEU A 195 0.93 2.57 -3.64
N ASP A 196 2.02 3.32 -3.57
CA ASP A 196 2.19 4.54 -4.37
C ASP A 196 2.24 4.20 -5.88
N GLU A 197 2.85 3.09 -6.27
CA GLU A 197 2.79 2.56 -7.64
C GLU A 197 1.36 2.17 -8.05
N LEU A 198 0.61 1.47 -7.17
CA LEU A 198 -0.78 1.09 -7.45
C LEU A 198 -1.70 2.31 -7.63
N LYS A 199 -1.46 3.41 -6.91
CA LYS A 199 -2.21 4.67 -7.13
C LYS A 199 -2.00 5.23 -8.53
N VAL A 200 -0.79 5.11 -9.08
CA VAL A 200 -0.53 5.52 -10.48
C VAL A 200 -1.38 4.68 -11.43
N ILE A 201 -1.42 3.37 -11.24
CA ILE A 201 -2.22 2.46 -12.07
C ILE A 201 -3.73 2.74 -11.93
N VAL A 202 -4.22 3.03 -10.72
CA VAL A 202 -5.61 3.47 -10.48
C VAL A 202 -5.93 4.73 -11.28
N LYS A 203 -5.02 5.70 -11.30
CA LYS A 203 -5.18 6.91 -12.12
C LYS A 203 -5.17 6.59 -13.61
N GLU A 204 -4.29 5.70 -14.08
CA GLU A 204 -4.25 5.28 -15.47
C GLU A 204 -5.53 4.55 -15.89
N CYS A 205 -6.12 3.71 -15.03
CA CYS A 205 -7.43 3.11 -15.25
C CYS A 205 -8.47 4.20 -15.57
N ASN A 206 -8.49 5.28 -14.79
CA ASN A 206 -9.37 6.41 -15.04
C ASN A 206 -9.09 7.12 -16.36
N ASP A 207 -7.85 7.59 -16.53
CA ASP A 207 -7.48 8.43 -17.66
C ASP A 207 -7.71 7.69 -18.99
N ASN A 208 -7.39 6.40 -19.05
CA ASN A 208 -7.59 5.58 -20.24
C ASN A 208 -9.08 5.33 -20.55
N ASN A 209 -9.92 5.00 -19.56
CA ASN A 209 -11.34 4.76 -19.84
C ASN A 209 -12.08 6.05 -20.23
N VAL A 210 -11.75 7.19 -19.61
CA VAL A 210 -12.32 8.50 -20.00
C VAL A 210 -11.85 8.90 -21.40
N ALA A 211 -10.57 8.69 -21.72
CA ALA A 211 -10.04 8.97 -23.06
C ALA A 211 -10.67 8.09 -24.14
N ASP A 212 -10.77 6.77 -23.89
CA ASP A 212 -11.44 5.80 -24.77
C ASP A 212 -12.89 6.21 -25.03
N PHE A 213 -13.63 6.54 -23.96
CA PHE A 213 -15.02 7.01 -24.08
C PHE A 213 -15.10 8.24 -24.96
N THR A 214 -14.34 9.28 -24.63
CA THR A 214 -14.33 10.57 -25.35
C THR A 214 -14.01 10.37 -26.82
N ALA A 215 -12.92 9.65 -27.13
CA ALA A 215 -12.52 9.41 -28.51
C ALA A 215 -13.61 8.69 -29.31
N TYR A 216 -14.24 7.68 -28.72
CA TYR A 216 -15.26 6.89 -29.39
C TYR A 216 -16.54 7.69 -29.65
N VAL A 217 -17.06 8.42 -28.64
CA VAL A 217 -18.31 9.18 -28.81
C VAL A 217 -18.13 10.37 -29.72
N THR A 218 -16.99 11.08 -29.66
CA THR A 218 -16.68 12.18 -30.58
C THR A 218 -16.59 11.69 -32.02
N ASP A 219 -15.96 10.54 -32.27
CA ASP A 219 -15.91 9.94 -33.62
C ASP A 219 -17.30 9.59 -34.14
N LEU A 220 -18.17 9.00 -33.29
CA LEU A 220 -19.55 8.69 -33.67
C LEU A 220 -20.35 9.95 -34.02
N VAL A 221 -20.23 11.02 -33.25
CA VAL A 221 -20.91 12.29 -33.55
C VAL A 221 -20.39 12.90 -34.84
N ALA A 222 -19.08 12.90 -35.07
CA ALA A 222 -18.50 13.38 -36.33
C ALA A 222 -19.02 12.60 -37.54
N GLN A 223 -19.12 11.27 -37.44
CA GLN A 223 -19.71 10.44 -38.49
C GLN A 223 -21.20 10.77 -38.74
N ILE A 224 -21.97 11.06 -37.68
CA ILE A 224 -23.37 11.48 -37.80
C ILE A 224 -23.45 12.84 -38.50
N ALA A 225 -22.64 13.80 -38.07
CA ALA A 225 -22.58 15.15 -38.64
C ALA A 225 -22.22 15.11 -40.13
N ASP A 226 -21.18 14.36 -40.50
CA ASP A 226 -20.76 14.19 -41.90
C ASP A 226 -21.84 13.56 -42.77
N CYS A 227 -22.57 12.58 -42.23
CA CYS A 227 -23.70 11.96 -42.90
C CYS A 227 -24.86 12.95 -43.08
N ALA A 228 -25.22 13.68 -42.02
CA ALA A 228 -26.27 14.68 -42.06
C ALA A 228 -25.95 15.81 -43.05
N ASN A 229 -24.73 16.35 -43.03
CA ASN A 229 -24.29 17.41 -43.92
C ASN A 229 -24.44 17.04 -45.41
N LYS A 230 -24.15 15.78 -45.79
CA LYS A 230 -24.38 15.30 -47.16
C LYS A 230 -25.85 15.32 -47.59
N ILE A 231 -26.79 15.24 -46.64
CA ILE A 231 -28.24 15.29 -46.89
C ILE A 231 -28.75 16.74 -46.92
N LEU A 232 -28.16 17.61 -46.09
CA LEU A 232 -28.53 19.03 -45.99
C LEU A 232 -28.08 19.84 -47.21
N GLY A 233 -26.93 19.51 -47.80
CA GLY A 233 -26.35 20.22 -48.94
C GLY A 233 -25.46 21.36 -48.49
#